data_AF-A0A924TGL7-F1
#
_entry.id   AF-A0A924TGL7-F1
#
_cell.length_a   1.000
_cell.length_b   1.000
_cell.length_c   1.000
_cell.angle_alpha   90.00
_cell.angle_beta   90.00
_cell.angle_gamma   90.00
#
_symmetry.space_group_name_H-M   'P 1'
#
loop_
_entity.id
_entity.type
_entity.pdbx_description
1 polymer ?
#
loop_
_entity_poly.entity_id
_entity_poly.type
_entity_poly.pdbx_seq_one_letter_code
_entity_poly.pdbx_strand_id
1 'polypeptide(L)' 'QDFPIDQLSVEMRERIVLPLVTIQQYAITKVRQLEENLITNAPIKATYEKLAMRCSFGIINAGRNSA' A
#
# COMPACT_ATOMS: atom_id res chain seq x y z
N GLN A 1 30.97 10.94 6.65
CA GLN A 1 30.35 10.74 7.97
C GLN A 1 29.33 9.64 7.74
N ASP A 2 29.63 8.41 8.14
CA ASP A 2 28.70 7.29 8.00
C ASP A 2 27.59 7.47 9.02
N PHE A 3 26.34 7.50 8.58
CA PHE A 3 25.16 7.59 9.44
C PHE A 3 24.47 6.21 9.49
N PRO A 4 25.04 5.21 10.19
CA PRO A 4 24.50 3.86 10.23
C PRO A 4 23.08 3.80 10.82
N ILE A 5 22.72 4.74 11.70
CA ILE A 5 21.38 4.86 12.27
C ILE A 5 20.35 5.28 11.23
N ASP A 6 20.70 6.21 10.34
CA ASP A 6 19.80 6.68 9.28
C ASP A 6 19.55 5.57 8.24
N GLN A 7 20.60 4.81 7.91
CA GLN A 7 20.48 3.65 7.01
C GLN A 7 19.61 2.54 7.61
N LEU A 8 19.78 2.22 8.89
CA LEU A 8 18.92 1.26 9.60
C LEU A 8 17.46 1.73 9.64
N SER A 9 17.24 3.04 9.85
CA SER A 9 15.90 3.64 9.82
C SER A 9 15.25 3.55 8.44
N VAL A 10 16.02 3.75 7.36
CA VAL A 10 15.55 3.56 5.97
C VAL A 10 15.17 2.10 5.73
N GLU A 11 16.04 1.15 6.05
CA GLU A 11 15.77 -0.28 5.85
C GLU A 11 14.53 -0.76 6.61
N MET A 12 14.36 -0.31 7.85
CA MET A 12 13.16 -0.62 8.63
C MET A 12 11.89 -0.09 7.97
N ARG A 13 11.94 1.13 7.41
CA ARG A 13 10.79 1.72 6.68
C ARG A 13 10.51 0.95 5.40
N GLU A 14 11.52 0.55 4.64
CA GLU A 14 11.33 -0.26 3.42
C GLU A 14 10.68 -1.61 3.71
N ARG A 15 11.07 -2.28 4.81
CA ARG A 15 10.43 -3.53 5.25
C ARG A 15 8.95 -3.38 5.59
N ILE A 16 8.50 -2.17 5.93
CA ILE A 16 7.09 -1.84 6.16
C ILE A 16 6.40 -1.47 4.83
N VAL A 17 7.04 -0.65 4.00
CA VAL A 17 6.47 -0.13 2.75
C VAL A 17 6.25 -1.26 1.73
N LEU A 18 7.23 -2.15 1.55
CA LEU A 18 7.18 -3.19 0.54
C LEU A 18 5.91 -4.08 0.63
N PRO A 19 5.58 -4.68 1.79
CA PRO A 19 4.36 -5.47 1.90
C PRO A 19 3.09 -4.63 1.73
N LEU A 20 3.07 -3.37 2.17
CA LEU A 20 1.92 -2.49 1.97
C LEU A 20 1.67 -2.18 0.48
N VAL A 21 2.74 -1.96 -0.29
CA VAL A 21 2.65 -1.76 -1.75
C VAL A 21 2.14 -3.03 -2.43
N THR A 22 2.63 -4.21 -2.04
CA THR A 22 2.14 -5.49 -2.59
C THR A 22 0.65 -5.70 -2.29
N ILE A 23 0.20 -5.45 -1.06
CA ILE A 23 -1.21 -5.57 -0.67
C ILE A 23 -2.07 -4.55 -1.40
N GLN A 24 -1.61 -3.30 -1.50
CA GLN A 24 -2.30 -2.26 -2.24
C GLN A 24 -2.47 -2.63 -3.72
N GLN A 25 -1.40 -3.12 -4.35
CA GLN A 25 -1.44 -3.52 -5.75
C GLN A 25 -2.41 -4.69 -5.96
N TYR A 26 -2.43 -5.67 -5.06
CA TYR A 26 -3.42 -6.74 -5.09
C TYR A 26 -4.85 -6.21 -5.01
N ALA A 27 -5.13 -5.31 -4.08
CA ALA A 27 -6.45 -4.71 -3.91
C ALA A 27 -6.91 -3.94 -5.16
N ILE A 28 -6.03 -3.12 -5.75
CA ILE A 28 -6.31 -2.37 -6.99
C ILE A 28 -6.58 -3.34 -8.15
N THR A 29 -5.76 -4.39 -8.30
CA THR A 29 -5.98 -5.40 -9.33
C THR A 29 -7.34 -6.08 -9.17
N LYS A 30 -7.77 -6.37 -7.94
CA LYS A 30 -9.09 -6.96 -7.68
C LYS A 30 -10.25 -6.01 -7.99
N VAL A 31 -10.11 -4.72 -7.68
CA VAL A 31 -11.10 -3.70 -8.09
C VAL A 31 -11.25 -3.67 -9.61
N ARG A 32 -10.13 -3.61 -10.35
CA ARG A 32 -10.14 -3.61 -11.82
C ARG A 32 -10.81 -4.85 -12.40
N GLN A 33 -10.48 -6.04 -11.87
CA GLN A 33 -11.12 -7.29 -12.28
C GLN A 33 -12.64 -7.26 -12.07
N LEU A 34 -13.12 -6.71 -10.95
CA LEU A 34 -14.56 -6.59 -10.71
C LEU A 34 -15.24 -5.63 -11.68
N GLU A 35 -14.58 -4.52 -12.01
CA GLU A 35 -15.08 -3.54 -12.98
C GLU A 35 -15.13 -4.09 -14.41
N GLU A 36 -14.09 -4.80 -14.85
CA GLU A 36 -14.03 -5.48 -16.15
C GLU A 36 -15.15 -6.52 -16.30
N ASN A 37 -15.50 -7.22 -15.22
CA ASN A 37 -16.60 -8.19 -15.20
C ASN A 37 -17.98 -7.55 -14.97
N LEU A 38 -18.10 -6.21 -14.95
CA LEU A 38 -19.32 -5.46 -14.68
C LEU A 38 -19.96 -5.77 -13.31
N ILE A 39 -19.17 -6.25 -12.35
CA ILE A 39 -19.57 -6.55 -10.97
C ILE A 39 -19.34 -5.30 -10.10
N THR A 40 -20.14 -4.27 -10.33
CA THR A 40 -19.92 -2.94 -9.72
C THR A 40 -20.52 -2.78 -8.32
N ASN A 41 -21.61 -3.49 -8.01
CA ASN A 41 -22.35 -3.37 -6.75
C ASN A 41 -22.02 -4.46 -5.72
N ALA A 42 -20.92 -5.21 -5.90
CA ALA A 42 -20.56 -6.24 -4.94
C ALA A 42 -19.93 -5.62 -3.67
N PRO A 43 -20.38 -6.00 -2.45
CA PRO A 43 -19.81 -5.51 -1.19
C PRO A 43 -18.28 -5.71 -1.07
N ILE A 44 -17.76 -6.71 -1.77
CA ILE A 44 -16.32 -7.01 -1.80
C ILE A 44 -15.51 -5.92 -2.51
N LYS A 45 -16.09 -5.19 -3.48
CA LYS A 45 -15.41 -4.07 -4.17
C LYS A 45 -15.04 -2.98 -3.17
N ALA A 46 -16.01 -2.55 -2.36
CA ALA A 46 -15.80 -1.56 -1.30
C ALA A 46 -14.78 -2.03 -0.24
N THR A 47 -14.67 -3.34 -0.02
CA THR A 47 -13.65 -3.91 0.87
C THR A 47 -12.24 -3.75 0.29
N TYR A 48 -12.06 -4.03 -1.01
CA TYR A 48 -10.77 -3.82 -1.68
C TYR A 48 -10.39 -2.33 -1.78
N GLU A 49 -11.35 -1.44 -2.08
CA GLU A 49 -11.10 0.01 -2.09
C GLU A 49 -10.64 0.51 -0.72
N LYS A 50 -11.32 0.07 0.36
CA LYS A 50 -10.92 0.39 1.74
C LYS A 50 -9.55 -0.18 2.08
N LEU A 51 -9.21 -1.38 1.59
CA LEU A 51 -7.90 -1.99 1.77
C LEU A 51 -6.80 -1.15 1.08
N ALA A 52 -7.02 -0.76 -0.17
CA ALA A 52 -6.08 0.07 -0.93
C ALA A 52 -5.83 1.43 -0.24
N MET A 53 -6.90 2.08 0.23
CA MET A 53 -6.80 3.36 0.95
C MET A 53 -6.05 3.22 2.29
N ARG A 54 -6.29 2.16 3.06
CA ARG A 54 -5.55 1.89 4.30
C ARG A 54 -4.06 1.66 4.06
N CYS A 55 -3.71 0.95 2.98
CA CYS A 55 -2.31 0.76 2.59
C CYS A 55 -1.67 2.10 2.23
N SER A 56 -2.38 3.02 1.55
CA SER A 56 -1.87 4.37 1.25
C SER A 56 -1.48 5.11 2.52
N PHE A 57 -2.31 5.07 3.57
CA PHE A 57 -1.96 5.70 4.85
C PHE A 57 -0.73 5.06 5.50
N GLY A 58 -0.60 3.74 5.46
CA GLY A 58 0.58 3.05 5.95
C GLY A 58 1.85 3.43 5.19
N ILE A 59 1.77 3.50 3.85
CA ILE A 59 2.89 3.89 2.98
C ILE A 59 3.30 5.34 3.25
N ILE A 60 2.35 6.27 3.35
CA ILE A 60 2.62 7.69 3.64
C ILE A 60 3.27 7.85 5.01
N ASN A 61 2.74 7.17 6.03
CA ASN A 61 3.26 7.26 7.40
C ASN A 61 4.65 6.63 7.54
N ALA A 62 4.89 5.50 6.85
CA ALA A 62 6.21 4.87 6.79
C ALA A 62 7.19 5.68 5.90
N GLY A 63 6.68 6.34 4.86
CA GLY A 63 7.45 7.16 3.93
C GLY A 63 8.02 8.42 4.59
N ARG A 64 7.35 9.03 5.57
CA ARG A 64 7.76 10.32 6.18
C ARG A 64 8.22 11.33 5.09
N ASN A 65 9.19 12.21 5.37
CA ASN A 65 9.77 13.17 4.42
C ASN A 65 10.79 12.50 3.49
N SER A 66 10.42 11.43 2.77
CA SER A 66 11.31 10.84 1.75
C SER A 66 11.24 11.59 0.40
N ALA A 67 10.89 12.88 0.44
CA ALA A 67 10.95 13.80 -0.69
C ALA A 67 11.99 14.88 -0.40
#